data_AF-A0ABD0Q581-F1
#
_entry.id   AF-A0ABD0Q581-F1
#
_cell.length_a   1.000
_cell.length_b   1.000
_cell.length_c   1.000
_cell.angle_alpha   90.00
_cell.angle_beta   90.00
_cell.angle_gamma   90.00
#
_symmetry.space_group_name_H-M   'P 1'
#
loop_
_entity.id
_entity.type
_entity.pdbx_description
1 polymer ?
#
loop_
_entity_poly.entity_id
_entity_poly.type
_entity_poly.pdbx_seq_one_letter_code
_entity_poly.pdbx_strand_id
1 'polypeptide(L)' 'NVVDRKPYPEDSSLVEVKFATTPIMSTYLVAFVIGEYDFVESQSSDGVTVRVYTPVGKAEQGKFALE' A
#
# COMPACT_ATOMS: atom_id res chain seq x y z
N ASN A 1 4.73 -3.93 1.88
CA ASN A 1 5.25 -5.14 2.56
C ASN A 1 4.21 -5.68 3.53
N VAL A 2 3.20 -6.36 3.00
CA VAL A 2 2.27 -7.15 3.84
C VAL A 2 2.99 -8.45 4.19
N VAL A 3 3.05 -8.76 5.47
CA VAL A 3 3.71 -9.96 6.02
C VAL A 3 2.71 -11.05 6.30
N ASP A 4 1.52 -10.68 6.76
CA ASP A 4 0.43 -11.61 7.03
C ASP A 4 -0.92 -10.97 6.74
N ARG A 5 -1.88 -11.77 6.31
CA ARG A 5 -3.27 -11.36 6.09
C ARG A 5 -4.17 -12.54 6.43
N LYS A 6 -4.98 -12.38 7.47
CA LYS A 6 -5.89 -13.43 7.97
C LYS A 6 -7.26 -12.86 8.31
N PRO A 7 -8.34 -13.67 8.25
CA PRO A 7 -9.64 -13.28 8.79
C PRO A 7 -9.53 -12.93 10.28
N TYR A 8 -10.29 -11.94 10.75
CA TYR A 8 -10.32 -11.61 12.17
C TYR A 8 -11.06 -12.72 12.95
N PRO A 9 -10.53 -13.22 14.08
CA PRO A 9 -11.09 -14.42 14.74
C PRO A 9 -12.53 -14.28 15.24
N GLU A 10 -12.94 -13.08 15.63
CA GLU A 10 -14.25 -12.85 16.27
C GLU A 10 -15.31 -12.35 15.27
N ASP A 11 -14.89 -11.87 14.09
CA ASP A 11 -15.77 -11.33 13.06
C ASP A 11 -15.27 -11.70 11.67
N SER A 12 -16.02 -12.55 10.97
CA SER A 12 -15.70 -13.02 9.63
C SER A 12 -15.75 -11.94 8.54
N SER A 13 -16.35 -10.79 8.83
CA SER A 13 -16.40 -9.64 7.92
C SER A 13 -15.13 -8.77 7.99
N LEU A 14 -14.31 -8.95 9.03
CA LEU A 14 -13.09 -8.21 9.25
C LEU A 14 -11.84 -9.01 8.85
N VAL A 15 -10.80 -8.28 8.46
CA VAL A 15 -9.51 -8.85 8.06
C VAL A 15 -8.41 -8.17 8.87
N GLU A 16 -7.53 -8.97 9.46
CA GLU A 16 -6.30 -8.51 10.09
C GLU A 16 -5.17 -8.51 9.05
N VAL A 17 -4.50 -7.37 8.87
CA VAL A 17 -3.37 -7.22 7.96
C VAL A 17 -2.15 -6.80 8.78
N LYS A 18 -1.08 -7.59 8.71
CA LYS A 18 0.19 -7.31 9.38
C LYS A 18 1.21 -6.78 8.39
N PHE A 19 1.79 -5.64 8.70
CA PHE A 19 2.89 -5.04 7.94
C PHE A 19 4.23 -5.31 8.59
N ALA A 20 5.30 -5.23 7.81
CA ALA A 20 6.66 -5.34 8.31
C ALA A 20 6.99 -4.19 9.29
N THR A 21 7.80 -4.47 10.30
CA THR A 21 8.28 -3.46 11.25
C THR A 21 9.07 -2.38 10.53
N THR A 22 8.77 -1.11 10.81
CA THR A 22 9.46 0.03 10.21
C THR A 22 10.84 0.24 10.84
N PRO A 23 11.79 0.89 10.15
CA PRO A 23 12.98 1.46 10.78
C PRO A 23 12.61 2.48 11.87
N ILE A 24 13.58 2.86 12.69
CA ILE A 24 13.42 3.95 13.68
C ILE A 24 13.06 5.23 12.94
N MET A 25 11.91 5.81 13.28
CA MET A 25 11.33 6.98 12.62
C MET A 25 10.53 7.83 13.61
N SER A 26 10.37 9.12 13.31
CA SER A 26 9.51 10.02 14.07
C SER A 26 8.03 9.64 13.90
N THR A 27 7.23 9.84 14.95
CA THR A 27 5.81 9.42 14.98
C THR A 27 4.95 10.09 13.89
N TYR A 28 5.30 11.29 13.44
CA TYR A 28 4.55 12.02 12.41
C TYR A 28 4.65 11.41 11.00
N LEU A 29 5.59 10.48 10.78
CA LEU A 29 5.76 9.78 9.50
C LEU A 29 4.89 8.52 9.40
N VAL A 30 4.20 8.13 10.49
CA VAL A 30 3.30 6.98 10.48
C VAL A 30 2.06 7.31 9.65
N ALA A 31 1.77 6.48 8.65
CA ALA A 31 0.60 6.63 7.79
C ALA A 31 0.04 5.26 7.39
N PHE A 32 -1.29 5.17 7.34
CA PHE A 32 -2.03 4.05 6.75
C PHE A 32 -3.31 4.58 6.10
N VAL A 33 -3.73 3.95 5.00
CA VAL A 33 -4.92 4.35 4.23
C VAL A 33 -5.74 3.10 3.95
N ILE A 34 -7.06 3.21 4.12
CA ILE A 34 -8.01 2.13 3.90
C ILE A 34 -9.02 2.62 2.88
N GLY A 35 -9.15 1.91 1.76
CA GLY A 35 -10.09 2.25 0.70
C GLY A 35 -9.84 1.43 -0.56
N GLU A 36 -10.75 1.57 -1.51
CA GLU A 36 -10.63 0.97 -2.83
C GLU A 36 -9.84 1.91 -3.75
N TYR A 37 -8.70 1.44 -4.24
CA TYR A 37 -7.80 2.20 -5.09
C TYR A 37 -7.23 1.29 -6.18
N ASP A 38 -7.07 1.86 -7.37
CA ASP A 38 -6.22 1.28 -8.40
C ASP A 38 -4.80 1.81 -8.23
N PHE A 39 -3.82 1.12 -8.81
CA PHE A 39 -2.44 1.60 -8.82
C PHE A 39 -1.73 1.25 -10.12
N VAL A 40 -0.72 2.05 -10.44
CA VAL A 40 0.32 1.72 -11.41
C VAL A 40 1.63 1.47 -10.65
N GLU A 41 2.44 0.50 -11.11
CA GLU A 41 3.68 0.08 -10.46
C GLU A 41 4.83 0.05 -11.45
N SER A 42 6.02 0.47 -11.01
CA SER A 42 7.29 0.31 -11.74
C SER A 42 8.42 -0.02 -10.76
N GLN A 43 9.56 -0.44 -11.30
CA GLN A 43 10.78 -0.70 -10.53
C GLN A 43 11.84 0.36 -10.86
N SER A 44 12.37 0.99 -9.82
CA SER A 44 13.52 1.90 -9.95
C SER A 44 14.79 1.12 -10.33
N SER A 45 15.81 1.81 -10.86
CA SER A 45 17.13 1.23 -11.17
C SER A 45 17.77 0.53 -9.98
N ASP A 46 17.47 0.99 -8.77
CA ASP A 46 17.99 0.44 -7.51
C ASP A 46 17.15 -0.75 -6.98
N GLY A 47 16.21 -1.26 -7.78
CA GLY A 47 15.37 -2.41 -7.45
C GLY A 47 14.17 -2.09 -6.56
N VAL A 48 13.94 -0.82 -6.21
CA VAL A 48 12.84 -0.38 -5.37
C VAL A 48 11.52 -0.37 -6.16
N THR A 49 10.51 -1.07 -5.68
CA THR A 49 9.16 -1.04 -6.24
C THR A 49 8.45 0.26 -5.85
N VAL A 50 8.05 1.05 -6.85
CA VAL A 50 7.31 2.31 -6.68
C VAL A 50 5.88 2.12 -7.18
N ARG A 51 4.89 2.55 -6.38
CA ARG A 51 3.46 2.47 -6.72
C ARG A 51 2.82 3.84 -6.62
N VAL A 52 2.02 4.20 -7.62
CA VAL A 52 1.15 5.39 -7.59
C VAL A 52 -0.30 4.92 -7.47
N TYR A 53 -0.95 5.27 -6.38
CA TYR A 53 -2.35 4.91 -6.11
C TYR A 53 -3.29 6.03 -6.58
N THR A 54 -4.38 5.64 -7.24
CA THR A 54 -5.43 6.53 -7.76
C THR A 54 -6.82 6.00 -7.42
N PRO A 55 -7.87 6.83 -7.42
CA PRO A 55 -9.24 6.33 -7.34
C PRO A 55 -9.52 5.28 -8.43
N VAL A 56 -10.43 4.35 -8.14
CA VAL A 56 -10.81 3.27 -9.06
C VAL A 56 -11.23 3.85 -10.43
N GLY A 57 -10.73 3.26 -11.50
CA GLY A 57 -10.96 3.66 -12.89
C GLY A 57 -10.05 4.79 -13.39
N LYS A 58 -9.13 5.32 -12.57
CA LYS A 58 -8.23 6.43 -12.95
C LYS A 58 -6.75 6.07 -12.96
N ALA A 59 -6.39 4.79 -12.95
CA ALA A 59 -5.00 4.31 -12.92
C ALA A 59 -4.10 4.95 -14.01
N GLU A 60 -4.64 5.12 -15.22
CA GLU A 60 -3.94 5.73 -16.35
C GLU A 60 -3.45 7.17 -16.06
N GLN A 61 -4.16 7.92 -15.21
CA GLN A 61 -3.77 9.27 -14.81
C GLN A 61 -2.53 9.27 -13.90
N GLY A 62 -2.22 8.13 -13.26
CA GLY A 62 -1.06 7.95 -12.41
C GLY A 62 0.24 7.66 -13.18
N LYS A 63 0.19 7.35 -14.48
CA LYS A 63 1.37 6.96 -15.28
C LYS A 63 2.43 8.06 -15.34
N PHE A 64 2.02 9.30 -15.57
CA PHE A 64 2.95 10.44 -15.61
C PHE A 64 3.65 10.68 -14.28
N ALA A 65 3.02 10.34 -13.16
CA ALA A 65 3.64 10.46 -11.84
C ALA A 65 4.58 9.28 -11.50
N LEU A 66 4.54 8.21 -12.30
CA LEU A 66 5.37 7.01 -12.14
C LEU A 66 6.62 7.03 -13.02
N GLU A 67 6.60 7.75 -14.14
CA GLU A 67 7.77 8.05 -14.99
C GLU A 67 8.75 9.02 -14.31
#